data_AF-A0A2S9K333-F1
#
_entry.id   AF-A0A2S9K333-F1
#
_cell.length_a   1.000
_cell.length_b   1.000
_cell.length_c   1.000
_cell.angle_alpha   90.00
_cell.angle_beta   90.00
_cell.angle_gamma   90.00
#
_symmetry.space_group_name_H-M   'P 1'
#
loop_
_entity.id
_entity.type
_entity.pdbx_description
1 polymer ?
#
loop_
_entity_poly.entity_id
_entity_poly.type
_entity_poly.pdbx_seq_one_letter_code
_entity_poly.pdbx_strand_id
1 'polypeptide(L)'
;MLKVLDPIRIKDSMLLHSSIPEDDCPEWVSGATYAAQASAAGQLSDYVNLAGANPFNGLTEWYSSNGVPVVVNAAGNGGHGELRTTARDTLAGTNGWSPGSGSFVVYPGELLHIACDVDSSGSTLAGAVGVMVWDENDRCLGWLGAGYSPGLAYHRIAGSVTMPGSATRAAIWLQIDGPHGVQHPAVGFSRLYIGRTPETVFGPFVMRSSRHEVYQRVDDGISLLPPESDPDHWIRVGLTNRWAMFDSNVNTRSVGGEDGLQVKLRPGMCNGVALLNLVDVREMTIVCRHPSDFKVP
;
A
#
# COMPACT_ATOMS: atom_id res chain seq x y z
N MET A 1 11.89 -33.00 -15.16
CA MET A 1 12.79 -32.87 -14.00
C MET A 1 12.58 -31.47 -13.42
N LEU A 2 12.19 -31.37 -12.15
CA LEU A 2 12.06 -30.09 -11.45
C LEU A 2 13.46 -29.54 -11.15
N LYS A 3 13.69 -28.25 -11.41
CA LYS A 3 14.91 -27.53 -11.02
C LYS A 3 14.55 -26.49 -9.97
N VAL A 4 15.17 -26.55 -8.80
CA VAL A 4 15.04 -25.55 -7.73
C VAL A 4 16.16 -24.53 -7.91
N LEU A 5 15.80 -23.24 -7.88
CA LEU A 5 16.76 -22.14 -7.90
C LEU A 5 16.92 -21.62 -6.47
N ASP A 6 18.16 -21.56 -5.99
CA ASP A 6 18.50 -20.96 -4.69
C ASP A 6 19.10 -19.56 -4.92
N PRO A 7 18.37 -18.47 -4.63
CA PRO A 7 18.85 -17.12 -4.89
C PRO A 7 20.03 -16.75 -3.99
N ILE A 8 21.07 -16.15 -4.58
CA ILE A 8 22.18 -15.57 -3.81
C ILE A 8 21.68 -14.30 -3.12
N ARG A 9 21.76 -14.26 -1.78
CA ARG A 9 21.49 -13.04 -1.02
C ARG A 9 22.56 -11.99 -1.33
N ILE A 10 22.16 -10.90 -1.98
CA ILE A 10 23.03 -9.75 -2.25
C ILE A 10 23.32 -9.01 -0.95
N LYS A 11 24.58 -8.60 -0.79
CA LYS A 11 25.10 -7.82 0.34
C LYS A 11 25.76 -6.55 -0.17
N ASP A 12 26.05 -5.60 0.71
CA ASP A 12 26.70 -4.30 0.41
C ASP A 12 27.97 -4.51 -0.41
N SER A 13 28.81 -5.46 0.02
CA SER A 13 30.08 -5.79 -0.66
C SER A 13 29.91 -6.38 -2.07
N MET A 14 28.71 -6.84 -2.42
CA MET A 14 28.37 -7.35 -3.74
C MET A 14 27.78 -6.28 -4.65
N LEU A 15 27.19 -5.20 -4.12
CA LEU A 15 26.61 -4.12 -4.90
C LEU A 15 27.68 -3.06 -5.23
N LEU A 16 28.22 -3.13 -6.44
CA LEU A 16 29.28 -2.21 -6.89
C LEU A 16 28.73 -0.88 -7.39
N HIS A 17 27.50 -0.87 -7.89
CA HIS A 17 26.81 0.32 -8.37
C HIS A 17 25.30 0.10 -8.44
N SER A 18 24.54 1.14 -8.14
CA SER A 18 23.10 1.26 -8.42
C SER A 18 22.82 2.67 -8.91
N SER A 19 22.00 2.82 -9.95
CA SER A 19 21.46 4.13 -10.35
C SER A 19 20.40 4.64 -9.38
N ILE A 20 19.84 3.77 -8.53
CA ILE A 20 18.83 4.13 -7.54
C ILE A 20 19.54 4.64 -6.27
N PRO A 21 19.34 5.92 -5.88
CA PRO A 21 19.81 6.42 -4.60
C PRO A 21 19.10 5.70 -3.43
N GLU A 22 19.70 5.78 -2.25
CA GLU A 22 19.09 5.23 -1.03
C GLU A 22 18.78 6.41 -0.13
N ASP A 23 17.67 7.05 -0.47
CA ASP A 23 17.19 8.31 0.08
C ASP A 23 15.65 8.33 0.15
N ASP A 24 15.04 7.14 0.29
CA ASP A 24 13.59 6.94 0.40
C ASP A 24 12.94 7.85 1.44
N CYS A 25 13.65 8.06 2.56
CA CYS A 25 13.25 8.92 3.67
C CYS A 25 14.50 9.32 4.48
N PRO A 26 14.39 10.31 5.38
CA PRO A 26 15.50 10.68 6.24
C PRO A 26 16.06 9.51 7.06
N GLU A 27 17.38 9.47 7.28
CA GLU A 27 17.98 8.49 8.19
C GLU A 27 17.46 8.70 9.62
N TRP A 28 17.24 7.60 10.35
CA TRP A 28 16.88 7.67 11.76
C TRP A 28 17.99 8.34 12.59
N VAL A 29 17.58 9.20 13.53
CA VAL A 29 18.46 9.95 14.43
C VAL A 29 18.07 9.64 15.87
N SER A 30 19.03 9.13 16.64
CA SER A 30 18.83 8.88 18.07
C SER A 30 18.56 10.19 18.83
N GLY A 31 17.54 10.17 19.68
CA GLY A 31 17.11 11.32 20.49
C GLY A 31 16.30 12.36 19.73
N ALA A 32 16.01 12.14 18.43
CA ALA A 32 15.12 13.01 17.68
C ALA A 32 13.65 12.80 18.11
N THR A 33 12.89 13.90 18.07
CA THR A 33 11.44 13.87 18.23
C THR A 33 10.79 13.59 16.88
N TYR A 34 9.97 12.55 16.84
CA TYR A 34 9.18 12.14 15.71
C TYR A 34 7.72 12.39 16.05
N ALA A 35 7.14 13.42 15.44
CA ALA A 35 5.72 13.78 15.63
C ALA A 35 4.90 13.28 14.44
N ALA A 36 3.66 12.89 14.71
CA ALA A 36 2.64 12.59 13.73
C ALA A 36 2.54 13.76 12.76
N GLN A 37 2.92 13.49 11.51
CA GLN A 37 2.67 14.42 10.43
C GLN A 37 1.34 13.99 9.83
N ALA A 38 0.31 14.83 9.97
CA ALA A 38 -0.85 14.72 9.10
C ALA A 38 -0.32 14.74 7.67
N SER A 39 -0.53 13.65 6.94
CA SER A 39 0.18 13.37 5.69
C SER A 39 0.27 14.61 4.80
N ALA A 40 1.49 15.11 4.62
CA ALA A 40 1.79 15.97 3.48
C ALA A 40 1.43 15.18 2.22
N ALA A 41 0.84 15.84 1.23
CA ALA A 41 0.29 15.18 0.06
C ALA A 41 1.33 14.26 -0.60
N GLY A 42 1.06 12.95 -0.52
CA GLY A 42 1.75 11.91 -1.26
C GLY A 42 3.15 11.52 -0.79
N GLN A 43 3.34 11.07 0.47
CA GLN A 43 4.45 10.10 0.70
C GLN A 43 4.29 8.95 1.72
N LEU A 44 3.24 8.88 2.57
CA LEU A 44 3.41 8.20 3.89
C LEU A 44 2.28 7.25 4.36
N SER A 45 1.06 7.24 3.81
CA SER A 45 0.02 6.29 4.28
C SER A 45 0.10 4.89 3.65
N ASP A 46 0.86 4.75 2.57
CA ASP A 46 0.72 3.66 1.60
C ASP A 46 1.11 2.28 2.15
N TYR A 47 2.17 2.18 2.95
CA TYR A 47 2.70 0.88 3.37
C TYR A 47 1.83 0.11 4.39
N VAL A 48 0.96 0.80 5.12
CA VAL A 48 0.09 0.23 6.17
C VAL A 48 -1.39 0.26 5.73
N ASN A 49 -1.68 0.90 4.60
CA ASN A 49 -3.02 0.98 4.04
C ASN A 49 -3.35 -0.32 3.31
N LEU A 50 -4.42 -0.98 3.75
CA LEU A 50 -5.00 -2.17 3.12
C LEU A 50 -5.78 -1.81 1.85
N ALA A 51 -6.14 -0.52 1.68
CA ALA A 51 -6.85 -0.05 0.51
C ALA A 51 -5.91 0.22 -0.68
N GLY A 52 -6.13 -0.46 -1.82
CA GLY A 52 -5.32 -0.36 -3.04
C GLY A 52 -5.46 0.94 -3.82
N ALA A 53 -4.49 1.22 -4.70
CA ALA A 53 -4.62 2.23 -5.74
C ALA A 53 -5.81 1.91 -6.63
N ASN A 54 -6.77 2.83 -6.64
CA ASN A 54 -7.76 2.99 -7.70
C ASN A 54 -8.61 1.73 -8.00
N PRO A 55 -9.28 1.10 -6.99
CA PRO A 55 -10.24 0.01 -7.21
C PRO A 55 -11.50 0.47 -7.97
N PHE A 56 -11.61 1.77 -8.29
CA PHE A 56 -12.76 2.38 -8.96
C PHE A 56 -12.41 2.97 -10.33
N ASN A 57 -11.18 2.78 -10.83
CA ASN A 57 -10.76 3.34 -12.11
C ASN A 57 -11.54 2.70 -13.27
N GLY A 58 -12.28 3.50 -14.04
CA GLY A 58 -13.12 3.03 -15.15
C GLY A 58 -14.60 2.77 -14.80
N LEU A 59 -15.05 3.09 -13.58
CA LEU A 59 -16.46 3.01 -13.21
C LEU A 59 -17.19 4.31 -13.56
N THR A 60 -17.84 4.33 -14.73
CA THR A 60 -18.64 5.46 -15.23
C THR A 60 -20.13 5.39 -14.84
N GLU A 61 -20.45 4.98 -13.60
CA GLU A 61 -21.82 4.77 -13.07
C GLU A 61 -22.48 3.45 -13.49
N TRP A 62 -22.73 2.49 -12.57
CA TRP A 62 -23.62 1.34 -12.87
C TRP A 62 -24.37 0.73 -11.66
N TYR A 63 -25.66 0.45 -11.88
CA TYR A 63 -26.62 -0.26 -11.03
C TYR A 63 -26.46 -1.78 -11.12
N SER A 64 -26.37 -2.46 -9.96
CA SER A 64 -26.49 -3.92 -9.92
C SER A 64 -27.97 -4.33 -10.04
N SER A 65 -28.23 -5.37 -10.83
CA SER A 65 -29.57 -5.91 -11.12
C SER A 65 -30.26 -6.60 -9.93
N ASN A 66 -29.65 -6.61 -8.75
CA ASN A 66 -30.16 -7.27 -7.53
C ASN A 66 -30.23 -6.34 -6.30
N GLY A 67 -30.33 -5.03 -6.49
CA GLY A 67 -30.71 -4.11 -5.40
C GLY A 67 -29.62 -3.79 -4.37
N VAL A 68 -28.35 -3.74 -4.79
CA VAL A 68 -27.22 -3.27 -3.96
C VAL A 68 -26.61 -1.97 -4.57
N PRO A 69 -26.24 -0.93 -3.79
CA PRO A 69 -26.08 0.48 -4.25
C PRO A 69 -24.90 0.77 -5.21
N VAL A 70 -24.98 1.94 -5.85
CA VAL A 70 -24.21 2.40 -7.03
C VAL A 70 -23.26 3.55 -6.75
N VAL A 71 -22.06 3.36 -7.29
CA VAL A 71 -21.02 4.26 -7.83
C VAL A 71 -21.16 5.78 -7.58
N VAL A 72 -20.02 6.32 -7.12
CA VAL A 72 -19.65 7.73 -6.98
C VAL A 72 -19.26 8.31 -8.35
N ASN A 73 -19.86 9.42 -8.77
CA ASN A 73 -19.39 10.16 -9.95
C ASN A 73 -18.11 10.95 -9.60
N ALA A 74 -17.02 10.56 -10.25
CA ALA A 74 -15.71 11.18 -10.16
C ALA A 74 -15.73 12.59 -10.79
N ALA A 75 -16.01 13.62 -9.99
CA ALA A 75 -15.57 14.98 -10.31
C ALA A 75 -14.10 15.10 -9.89
N GLY A 76 -13.22 14.91 -10.88
CA GLY A 76 -11.77 14.96 -10.71
C GLY A 76 -11.29 16.24 -10.03
N ASN A 77 -10.51 16.07 -8.98
CA ASN A 77 -9.10 16.39 -9.07
C ASN A 77 -8.34 15.23 -8.45
N GLY A 78 -7.75 14.40 -9.31
CA GLY A 78 -6.74 13.47 -8.88
C GLY A 78 -5.64 14.25 -8.19
N GLY A 79 -5.46 13.99 -6.90
CA GLY A 79 -4.11 13.95 -6.36
C GLY A 79 -3.38 12.87 -7.14
N HIS A 80 -2.64 13.27 -8.18
CA HIS A 80 -1.60 12.44 -8.75
C HIS A 80 -0.57 12.20 -7.62
N GLY A 81 -0.46 10.94 -7.17
CA GLY A 81 0.24 10.53 -5.95
C GLY A 81 -0.77 10.42 -4.80
N GLU A 82 -1.06 9.29 -4.18
CA GLU A 82 -0.29 8.09 -3.89
C GLU A 82 -1.28 7.12 -3.25
N LEU A 83 -1.33 5.87 -3.69
CA LEU A 83 -2.11 4.82 -3.03
C LEU A 83 -1.45 3.46 -3.33
N ARG A 84 -0.25 3.20 -2.85
CA ARG A 84 0.40 1.89 -3.02
C ARG A 84 0.00 0.96 -1.88
N THR A 85 -0.81 -0.07 -2.12
CA THR A 85 -0.97 -1.17 -1.15
C THR A 85 0.34 -1.90 -0.93
N THR A 86 0.57 -2.38 0.30
CA THR A 86 1.40 -3.56 0.48
C THR A 86 0.69 -4.75 -0.17
N ALA A 87 1.18 -5.18 -1.34
CA ALA A 87 0.68 -6.33 -2.11
C ALA A 87 0.69 -7.68 -1.37
N ARG A 88 1.01 -7.70 -0.06
CA ARG A 88 1.03 -8.91 0.78
C ARG A 88 -0.36 -9.43 1.14
N ASP A 89 -1.36 -8.56 1.28
CA ASP A 89 -2.67 -8.97 1.80
C ASP A 89 -3.77 -9.02 0.71
N THR A 90 -3.49 -8.55 -0.50
CA THR A 90 -4.43 -8.62 -1.61
C THR A 90 -4.62 -10.06 -2.07
N LEU A 91 -5.85 -10.57 -1.99
CA LEU A 91 -6.22 -11.88 -2.51
C LEU A 91 -6.35 -11.81 -4.04
N ALA A 92 -5.47 -12.52 -4.75
CA ALA A 92 -5.56 -12.65 -6.20
C ALA A 92 -6.76 -13.52 -6.61
N GLY A 93 -7.57 -13.04 -7.56
CA GLY A 93 -8.53 -13.87 -8.30
C GLY A 93 -9.73 -14.42 -7.51
N THR A 94 -10.04 -13.92 -6.31
CA THR A 94 -11.23 -14.35 -5.58
C THR A 94 -12.51 -13.75 -6.17
N ASN A 95 -13.40 -14.61 -6.65
CA ASN A 95 -14.64 -14.27 -7.33
C ASN A 95 -15.72 -13.76 -6.36
N GLY A 96 -16.18 -12.52 -6.54
CA GLY A 96 -17.45 -12.00 -6.03
C GLY A 96 -17.37 -10.55 -5.53
N TRP A 97 -17.91 -9.53 -6.18
CA TRP A 97 -18.36 -9.34 -7.57
C TRP A 97 -17.60 -8.11 -8.08
N SER A 98 -16.88 -8.25 -9.19
CA SER A 98 -15.79 -7.36 -9.63
C SER A 98 -16.32 -6.17 -10.46
N PRO A 99 -15.53 -5.08 -10.62
CA PRO A 99 -14.44 -5.17 -11.59
C PRO A 99 -13.11 -4.56 -11.09
N GLY A 100 -12.12 -5.43 -10.85
CA GLY A 100 -10.76 -5.08 -10.40
C GLY A 100 -10.46 -5.55 -8.97
N SER A 101 -10.23 -6.85 -8.81
CA SER A 101 -10.02 -7.56 -7.53
C SER A 101 -9.10 -6.83 -6.53
N GLY A 102 -9.60 -6.55 -5.33
CA GLY A 102 -8.91 -5.80 -4.27
C GLY A 102 -9.32 -6.17 -2.85
N SER A 103 -9.90 -7.36 -2.64
CA SER A 103 -10.20 -7.86 -1.30
C SER A 103 -8.92 -8.28 -0.56
N PHE A 104 -8.92 -8.12 0.74
CA PHE A 104 -7.83 -8.53 1.63
C PHE A 104 -8.33 -9.45 2.74
N VAL A 105 -7.41 -10.25 3.28
CA VAL A 105 -7.70 -11.18 4.38
C VAL A 105 -7.99 -10.40 5.65
N VAL A 106 -9.05 -10.81 6.35
CA VAL A 106 -9.39 -10.34 7.69
C VAL A 106 -9.73 -11.54 8.57
N TYR A 107 -9.60 -11.37 9.89
CA TYR A 107 -9.86 -12.41 10.87
C TYR A 107 -11.00 -12.03 11.81
N PRO A 108 -11.75 -12.99 12.35
CA PRO A 108 -12.77 -12.72 13.37
C PRO A 108 -12.21 -11.94 14.57
N GLY A 109 -12.90 -10.88 14.98
CA GLY A 109 -12.49 -10.04 16.12
C GLY A 109 -11.37 -9.04 15.82
N GLU A 110 -10.81 -9.05 14.61
CA GLU A 110 -9.81 -8.06 14.18
C GLU A 110 -10.40 -6.64 14.17
N LEU A 111 -9.63 -5.65 14.63
CA LEU A 111 -10.02 -4.25 14.60
C LEU A 111 -9.39 -3.58 13.37
N LEU A 112 -10.22 -2.92 12.56
CA LEU A 112 -9.77 -2.05 11.48
C LEU A 112 -10.13 -0.60 11.77
N HIS A 113 -9.22 0.31 11.45
CA HIS A 113 -9.38 1.74 11.52
C HIS A 113 -9.60 2.29 10.11
N ILE A 114 -10.54 3.22 9.99
CA ILE A 114 -11.00 3.78 8.72
C ILE A 114 -10.95 5.29 8.83
N ALA A 115 -10.44 5.97 7.80
CA ALA A 115 -10.53 7.41 7.68
C ALA A 115 -10.62 7.85 6.21
N CYS A 116 -11.30 8.97 5.94
CA CYS A 116 -11.48 9.50 4.59
C CYS A 116 -11.83 10.98 4.65
N ASP A 117 -11.39 11.76 3.67
CA ASP A 117 -11.87 13.11 3.45
C ASP A 117 -13.11 13.03 2.57
N VAL A 118 -14.22 13.61 3.04
CA VAL A 118 -15.51 13.59 2.35
C VAL A 118 -15.96 15.01 2.04
N ASP A 119 -16.31 15.25 0.79
CA ASP A 119 -17.00 16.47 0.35
C ASP A 119 -18.43 16.10 -0.09
N SER A 120 -19.38 16.27 0.82
CA SER A 120 -20.82 16.14 0.57
C SER A 120 -21.51 17.49 0.46
N SER A 121 -20.77 18.59 0.26
CA SER A 121 -21.31 19.96 0.24
C SER A 121 -22.39 20.18 -0.84
N GLY A 122 -22.27 19.45 -1.95
CA GLY A 122 -23.28 19.43 -3.01
C GLY A 122 -24.45 18.48 -2.77
N SER A 123 -24.39 17.61 -1.76
CA SER A 123 -25.34 16.51 -1.54
C SER A 123 -26.21 16.73 -0.30
N THR A 124 -27.49 16.34 -0.43
CA THR A 124 -28.45 16.26 0.69
C THR A 124 -28.45 14.89 1.37
N LEU A 125 -27.61 13.97 0.89
CA LEU A 125 -27.57 12.59 1.35
C LEU A 125 -26.35 12.33 2.24
N ALA A 126 -26.58 11.50 3.25
CA ALA A 126 -25.55 10.94 4.11
C ALA A 126 -24.88 9.76 3.39
N GLY A 127 -23.99 9.07 4.09
CA GLY A 127 -23.47 7.79 3.65
C GLY A 127 -22.37 7.29 4.55
N ALA A 128 -21.56 6.37 4.02
CA ALA A 128 -20.47 5.78 4.77
C ALA A 128 -19.27 5.41 3.90
N VAL A 129 -18.12 5.30 4.55
CA VAL A 129 -16.88 4.79 3.99
C VAL A 129 -16.37 3.66 4.87
N GLY A 130 -16.01 2.52 4.29
CA GLY A 130 -15.44 1.42 5.04
C GLY A 130 -15.24 0.15 4.23
N VAL A 131 -15.73 -0.97 4.75
CA VAL A 131 -15.53 -2.30 4.18
C VAL A 131 -16.82 -3.12 4.08
N MET A 132 -16.94 -3.86 2.98
CA MET A 132 -17.81 -5.02 2.86
C MET A 132 -17.07 -6.25 3.35
N VAL A 133 -17.75 -7.10 4.11
CA VAL A 133 -17.12 -8.28 4.76
C VAL A 133 -17.83 -9.56 4.36
N TRP A 134 -17.06 -10.62 4.10
CA TRP A 134 -17.57 -11.94 3.75
C TRP A 134 -16.95 -13.06 4.59
N ASP A 135 -17.65 -14.18 4.64
CA ASP A 135 -17.10 -15.45 5.14
C ASP A 135 -16.48 -16.31 4.04
N GLU A 136 -15.97 -17.49 4.43
CA GLU A 136 -15.39 -18.48 3.51
C GLU A 136 -16.34 -19.02 2.44
N ASN A 137 -17.66 -18.90 2.65
CA ASN A 137 -18.71 -19.39 1.75
C ASN A 137 -19.27 -18.28 0.84
N ASP A 138 -18.55 -17.16 0.71
CA ASP A 138 -18.94 -15.98 -0.05
C ASP A 138 -20.22 -15.29 0.45
N ARG A 139 -20.66 -15.58 1.68
CA ARG A 139 -21.81 -14.89 2.26
C ARG A 139 -21.39 -13.52 2.78
N CYS A 140 -22.09 -12.48 2.35
CA CYS A 140 -21.92 -11.13 2.90
C CYS A 140 -22.35 -11.13 4.37
N LEU A 141 -21.43 -10.71 5.25
CA LEU A 141 -21.65 -10.59 6.70
C LEU A 141 -22.09 -9.17 7.09
N GLY A 142 -21.77 -8.17 6.28
CA GLY A 142 -22.21 -6.81 6.49
C GLY A 142 -21.34 -5.76 5.79
N TRP A 143 -21.77 -4.50 5.98
CA TRP A 143 -21.11 -3.29 5.52
C TRP A 143 -20.79 -2.45 6.74
N LEU A 144 -19.50 -2.27 7.02
CA LEU A 144 -19.01 -1.66 8.25
C LEU A 144 -18.17 -0.45 7.89
N GLY A 145 -18.39 0.69 8.53
CA GLY A 145 -17.64 1.89 8.18
C GLY A 145 -17.87 3.09 9.10
N ALA A 146 -17.24 4.20 8.72
CA ALA A 146 -17.46 5.51 9.29
C ALA A 146 -18.53 6.25 8.46
N GLY A 147 -19.57 6.75 9.12
CA GLY A 147 -20.62 7.53 8.48
C GLY A 147 -20.22 8.99 8.24
N TYR A 148 -20.83 9.63 7.25
CA TYR A 148 -20.76 11.08 7.03
C TYR A 148 -22.16 11.68 6.90
N SER A 149 -22.28 12.96 7.24
CA SER A 149 -23.52 13.73 7.09
C SER A 149 -23.58 14.49 5.75
N PRO A 150 -24.77 14.90 5.31
CA PRO A 150 -24.91 15.81 4.16
C PRO A 150 -24.26 17.17 4.41
N GLY A 151 -23.90 17.88 3.33
CA GLY A 151 -23.48 19.28 3.39
C GLY A 151 -22.07 19.55 3.95
N LEU A 152 -21.19 18.55 3.99
CA LEU A 152 -19.81 18.70 4.48
C LEU A 152 -18.88 19.16 3.37
N ALA A 153 -18.16 20.27 3.55
CA ALA A 153 -17.01 20.61 2.70
C ALA A 153 -15.77 19.87 3.20
N TYR A 154 -15.03 19.18 2.32
CA TYR A 154 -13.84 18.35 2.59
C TYR A 154 -13.51 18.13 4.08
N HIS A 155 -14.29 17.27 4.73
CA HIS A 155 -14.23 16.99 6.15
C HIS A 155 -13.63 15.60 6.39
N ARG A 156 -12.69 15.49 7.33
CA ARG A 156 -12.10 14.20 7.73
C ARG A 156 -13.09 13.41 8.57
N ILE A 157 -13.60 12.29 8.04
CA ILE A 157 -14.31 11.29 8.83
C ILE A 157 -13.33 10.20 9.28
N ALA A 158 -13.57 9.65 10.47
CA ALA A 158 -12.80 8.53 11.00
C ALA A 158 -13.69 7.60 11.84
N GLY A 159 -13.31 6.32 11.90
CA GLY A 159 -14.02 5.32 12.67
C GLY A 159 -13.20 4.04 12.81
N SER A 160 -13.74 3.08 13.55
CA SER A 160 -13.13 1.76 13.69
C SER A 160 -14.21 0.69 13.70
N VAL A 161 -13.91 -0.47 13.14
CA VAL A 161 -14.85 -1.58 12.96
C VAL A 161 -14.19 -2.88 13.41
N THR A 162 -14.95 -3.70 14.15
CA THR A 162 -14.51 -5.03 14.56
C THR A 162 -15.08 -6.07 13.61
N MET A 163 -14.22 -6.98 13.14
CA MET A 163 -14.59 -8.01 12.17
C MET A 163 -15.55 -9.05 12.80
N PRO A 164 -16.65 -9.38 12.11
CA PRO A 164 -17.61 -10.40 12.58
C PRO A 164 -16.99 -11.78 12.77
N GLY A 165 -17.66 -12.63 13.57
CA GLY A 165 -17.17 -13.94 14.01
C GLY A 165 -16.77 -14.96 12.92
N SER A 166 -17.24 -14.80 11.69
CA SER A 166 -16.93 -15.67 10.54
C SER A 166 -16.24 -14.93 9.39
N ALA A 167 -15.73 -13.71 9.64
CA ALA A 167 -15.07 -12.91 8.62
C ALA A 167 -13.78 -13.57 8.14
N THR A 168 -13.60 -13.65 6.83
CA THR A 168 -12.38 -14.18 6.19
C THR A 168 -11.79 -13.22 5.16
N ARG A 169 -12.62 -12.32 4.62
CA ARG A 169 -12.17 -11.29 3.68
C ARG A 169 -12.98 -10.02 3.78
N ALA A 170 -12.35 -8.91 3.43
CA ALA A 170 -12.97 -7.61 3.30
C ALA A 170 -12.58 -6.91 2.00
N ALA A 171 -13.42 -6.01 1.52
CA ALA A 171 -13.14 -5.14 0.38
C ALA A 171 -13.67 -3.73 0.66
N ILE A 172 -13.04 -2.74 0.03
CA ILE A 172 -13.41 -1.33 0.21
C ILE A 172 -14.86 -1.10 -0.22
N TRP A 173 -15.55 -0.25 0.53
CA TRP A 173 -16.92 0.13 0.27
C TRP A 173 -17.14 1.63 0.51
N LEU A 174 -17.72 2.30 -0.47
CA LEU A 174 -18.12 3.71 -0.42
C LEU A 174 -19.61 3.78 -0.71
N GLN A 175 -20.37 4.50 0.12
CA GLN A 175 -21.82 4.60 0.02
C GLN A 175 -22.29 6.05 0.06
N ILE A 176 -23.32 6.34 -0.74
CA ILE A 176 -24.23 7.48 -0.58
C ILE A 176 -25.61 6.89 -0.27
N ASP A 177 -26.24 7.32 0.81
CA ASP A 177 -27.54 6.82 1.28
C ASP A 177 -28.66 7.51 0.52
N GLY A 178 -29.14 6.86 -0.55
CA GLY A 178 -30.20 7.40 -1.39
C GLY A 178 -31.00 6.33 -2.10
N PRO A 179 -32.19 6.70 -2.64
CA PRO A 179 -32.96 5.80 -3.48
C PRO A 179 -32.15 5.39 -4.71
N HIS A 180 -32.25 4.10 -5.05
CA HIS A 180 -31.62 3.52 -6.21
C HIS A 180 -32.26 4.03 -7.51
N GLY A 181 -31.49 4.12 -8.59
CA GLY A 181 -31.93 4.53 -9.93
C GLY A 181 -32.05 6.04 -10.13
N VAL A 182 -31.61 6.86 -9.15
CA VAL A 182 -31.73 8.32 -9.19
C VAL A 182 -30.34 8.94 -9.25
N GLN A 183 -30.17 9.95 -10.11
CA GLN A 183 -28.95 10.76 -10.13
C GLN A 183 -28.93 11.65 -8.88
N HIS A 184 -27.95 11.40 -8.01
CA HIS A 184 -27.71 12.20 -6.81
C HIS A 184 -26.59 13.22 -7.07
N PRO A 185 -26.55 14.34 -6.32
CA PRO A 185 -25.39 15.21 -6.35
C PRO A 185 -24.12 14.44 -5.97
N ALA A 186 -23.01 14.74 -6.63
CA ALA A 186 -21.75 14.05 -6.40
C ALA A 186 -21.25 14.26 -4.96
N VAL A 187 -20.66 13.20 -4.39
CA VAL A 187 -19.91 13.25 -3.14
C VAL A 187 -18.44 12.96 -3.48
N GLY A 188 -17.54 13.84 -3.06
CA GLY A 188 -16.09 13.67 -3.22
C GLY A 188 -15.51 12.80 -2.11
N PHE A 189 -14.61 11.89 -2.46
CA PHE A 189 -13.84 11.09 -1.49
C PHE A 189 -12.35 11.21 -1.81
N SER A 190 -11.52 11.49 -0.80
CA SER A 190 -10.07 11.51 -0.95
C SER A 190 -9.36 11.01 0.32
N ARG A 191 -8.06 10.74 0.21
CA ARG A 191 -7.20 10.32 1.34
C ARG A 191 -7.78 9.15 2.14
N LEU A 192 -8.29 8.13 1.46
CA LEU A 192 -8.85 6.94 2.10
C LEU A 192 -7.77 6.12 2.83
N TYR A 193 -8.04 5.80 4.09
CA TYR A 193 -7.24 4.94 4.93
C TYR A 193 -8.09 3.77 5.45
N ILE A 194 -7.61 2.54 5.29
CA ILE A 194 -8.12 1.34 5.97
C ILE A 194 -6.92 0.56 6.47
N GLY A 195 -6.77 0.37 7.77
CA GLY A 195 -5.63 -0.37 8.31
C GLY A 195 -5.86 -0.91 9.72
N ARG A 196 -4.91 -1.70 10.20
CA ARG A 196 -4.98 -2.37 11.52
C ARG A 196 -4.54 -1.48 12.68
N THR A 197 -4.12 -0.27 12.38
CA THR A 197 -3.64 0.74 13.32
C THR A 197 -4.31 2.07 12.99
N PRO A 198 -4.58 2.96 13.96
CA PRO A 198 -5.20 4.25 13.65
C PRO A 198 -4.31 5.12 12.75
N GLU A 199 -4.88 5.83 11.80
CA GLU A 199 -4.11 6.80 11.00
C GLU A 199 -3.47 7.88 11.89
N THR A 200 -4.16 8.28 12.95
CA THR A 200 -3.77 9.38 13.84
C THR A 200 -2.51 9.11 14.66
N VAL A 201 -2.02 7.88 14.69
CA VAL A 201 -0.83 7.52 15.48
C VAL A 201 0.43 7.44 14.63
N PHE A 202 0.35 7.57 13.30
CA PHE A 202 1.53 7.42 12.47
C PHE A 202 2.41 8.68 12.43
N GLY A 203 3.68 8.51 12.79
CA GLY A 203 4.75 9.50 12.62
C GLY A 203 5.41 9.41 11.24
N PRO A 204 6.59 10.01 11.05
CA PRO A 204 7.30 9.97 9.77
C PRO A 204 7.97 8.61 9.52
N PHE A 205 8.29 8.38 8.25
CA PHE A 205 9.16 7.28 7.84
C PHE A 205 10.61 7.66 8.10
N VAL A 206 11.40 6.68 8.50
CA VAL A 206 12.85 6.79 8.60
C VAL A 206 13.50 5.58 7.96
N MET A 207 14.70 5.76 7.40
CA MET A 207 15.51 4.65 6.94
C MET A 207 16.60 4.29 7.95
N ARG A 208 17.01 3.03 7.88
CA ARG A 208 18.20 2.48 8.52
C ARG A 208 19.13 1.98 7.43
N SER A 209 20.02 2.84 6.96
CA SER A 209 20.99 2.49 5.90
C SER A 209 21.86 1.29 6.25
N SER A 210 22.17 1.08 7.54
CA SER A 210 22.89 -0.11 8.02
C SER A 210 22.18 -1.45 7.79
N ARG A 211 20.88 -1.42 7.48
CA ARG A 211 20.03 -2.60 7.24
C ARG A 211 19.29 -2.55 5.91
N HIS A 212 19.38 -1.42 5.20
CA HIS A 212 18.60 -1.10 4.01
C HIS A 212 17.10 -1.20 4.24
N GLU A 213 16.64 -0.84 5.43
CA GLU A 213 15.26 -1.01 5.87
C GLU A 213 14.58 0.34 6.10
N VAL A 214 13.29 0.40 5.77
CA VAL A 214 12.42 1.54 6.03
C VAL A 214 11.49 1.20 7.19
N TYR A 215 11.27 2.17 8.07
CA TYR A 215 10.43 2.06 9.26
C TYR A 215 9.44 3.20 9.33
N GLN A 216 8.26 2.91 9.89
CA GLN A 216 7.22 3.88 10.14
C GLN A 216 7.01 4.05 11.64
N ARG A 217 7.06 5.28 12.14
CA ARG A 217 6.76 5.59 13.54
C ARG A 217 5.26 5.39 13.81
N VAL A 218 4.89 4.85 14.96
CA VAL A 218 3.47 4.59 15.33
C VAL A 218 2.97 5.36 16.55
N ASP A 219 3.70 6.38 16.98
CA ASP A 219 3.33 7.29 18.06
C ASP A 219 4.19 8.56 18.05
N ASP A 220 3.70 9.61 18.73
CA ASP A 220 4.46 10.83 18.96
C ASP A 220 5.49 10.65 20.05
N GLY A 221 6.75 11.02 19.80
CA GLY A 221 7.72 11.07 20.87
C GLY A 221 9.17 11.10 20.46
N ILE A 222 10.03 11.09 21.47
CA ILE A 222 11.47 10.97 21.32
C ILE A 222 11.80 9.50 21.08
N SER A 223 12.58 9.22 20.03
CA SER A 223 13.07 7.87 19.75
C SER A 223 14.50 7.71 20.26
N LEU A 224 14.68 6.92 21.32
CA LEU A 224 16.00 6.66 21.92
C LEU A 224 16.63 5.36 21.39
N LEU A 225 15.80 4.38 21.06
CA LEU A 225 16.20 3.09 20.52
C LEU A 225 16.07 3.09 19.00
N PRO A 226 16.97 2.42 18.27
CA PRO A 226 16.84 2.30 16.83
C PRO A 226 15.56 1.51 16.48
N PRO A 227 14.90 1.80 15.34
CA PRO A 227 13.62 1.21 14.96
C PRO A 227 13.58 -0.32 15.00
N GLU A 228 14.65 -0.99 14.57
CA GLU A 228 14.76 -2.46 14.60
C GLU A 228 14.79 -3.07 16.01
N SER A 229 14.98 -2.25 17.04
CA SER A 229 15.04 -2.65 18.45
C SER A 229 13.87 -2.07 19.27
N ASP A 230 12.92 -1.41 18.63
CA ASP A 230 11.79 -0.71 19.27
C ASP A 230 10.47 -0.97 18.53
N PRO A 231 10.01 -2.25 18.49
CA PRO A 231 8.84 -2.66 17.70
C PRO A 231 7.51 -2.10 18.24
N ASP A 232 7.49 -1.61 19.48
CA ASP A 232 6.30 -0.99 20.08
C ASP A 232 6.00 0.38 19.46
N HIS A 233 7.04 1.04 18.92
CA HIS A 233 6.95 2.40 18.38
C HIS A 233 7.36 2.51 16.91
N TRP A 234 7.87 1.44 16.31
CA TRP A 234 8.26 1.39 14.91
C TRP A 234 7.77 0.13 14.21
N ILE A 235 7.10 0.30 13.08
CA ILE A 235 6.76 -0.80 12.17
C ILE A 235 7.81 -0.87 11.07
N ARG A 236 8.41 -2.04 10.87
CA ARG A 236 9.25 -2.30 9.69
C ARG A 236 8.37 -2.39 8.45
N VAL A 237 8.61 -1.49 7.52
CA VAL A 237 7.83 -1.34 6.29
C VAL A 237 8.34 -2.26 5.19
N GLY A 238 9.65 -2.27 4.97
CA GLY A 238 10.25 -2.92 3.81
C GLY A 238 11.72 -2.62 3.69
N LEU A 239 12.32 -3.03 2.57
CA LEU A 239 13.65 -2.54 2.19
C LEU A 239 13.52 -1.17 1.52
N THR A 240 14.61 -0.41 1.50
CA THR A 240 14.75 0.81 0.69
C THR A 240 14.60 0.51 -0.79
N ASN A 241 14.17 1.48 -1.60
CA ASN A 241 13.91 1.33 -3.03
C ASN A 241 15.12 0.77 -3.77
N ARG A 242 16.34 1.17 -3.38
CA ARG A 242 17.60 0.63 -3.90
C ARG A 242 17.71 -0.89 -3.72
N TRP A 243 17.22 -1.43 -2.61
CA TRP A 243 17.43 -2.82 -2.20
C TRP A 243 16.21 -3.71 -2.39
N ALA A 244 15.03 -3.13 -2.67
CA ALA A 244 13.78 -3.84 -2.86
C ALA A 244 13.85 -4.97 -3.91
N MET A 245 14.61 -4.79 -5.00
CA MET A 245 14.83 -5.83 -6.04
C MET A 245 15.65 -7.06 -5.58
N PHE A 246 16.30 -7.00 -4.41
CA PHE A 246 17.15 -8.08 -3.89
C PHE A 246 16.57 -8.79 -2.67
N ASP A 247 15.33 -8.49 -2.31
CA ASP A 247 14.71 -9.16 -1.18
C ASP A 247 14.28 -10.60 -1.54
N SER A 248 13.73 -11.32 -0.55
CA SER A 248 13.25 -12.68 -0.74
C SER A 248 11.78 -12.74 -1.19
N ASN A 249 11.13 -11.61 -1.41
CA ASN A 249 9.73 -11.51 -1.78
C ASN A 249 9.63 -11.20 -3.27
N VAL A 250 8.94 -12.04 -4.03
CA VAL A 250 8.83 -11.79 -5.47
C VAL A 250 8.01 -10.54 -5.80
N ASN A 251 7.14 -10.07 -4.89
CA ASN A 251 6.18 -8.99 -5.19
C ASN A 251 6.68 -7.56 -4.92
N THR A 252 7.83 -7.41 -4.27
CA THR A 252 8.50 -6.13 -4.02
C THR A 252 9.33 -5.73 -5.24
N ARG A 253 9.39 -4.42 -5.52
CA ARG A 253 9.98 -3.89 -6.75
C ARG A 253 10.72 -2.60 -6.47
N SER A 254 11.93 -2.50 -7.01
CA SER A 254 12.62 -1.22 -7.15
C SER A 254 12.01 -0.43 -8.31
N VAL A 255 11.88 0.88 -8.13
CA VAL A 255 11.47 1.84 -9.16
C VAL A 255 12.71 2.60 -9.63
N GLY A 256 13.03 2.46 -10.92
CA GLY A 256 14.12 3.20 -11.56
C GLY A 256 13.75 4.65 -11.87
N GLY A 257 14.76 5.48 -12.13
CA GLY A 257 14.58 6.86 -12.63
C GLY A 257 14.32 6.90 -14.15
N GLU A 258 14.35 8.09 -14.73
CA GLU A 258 14.08 8.33 -16.16
C GLU A 258 15.03 7.56 -17.09
N ASP A 259 16.29 7.37 -16.68
CA ASP A 259 17.32 6.61 -17.41
C ASP A 259 17.25 5.08 -17.17
N GLY A 260 16.19 4.61 -16.51
CA GLY A 260 16.00 3.21 -16.15
C GLY A 260 16.82 2.74 -14.94
N LEU A 261 16.64 1.45 -14.62
CA LEU A 261 17.30 0.79 -13.50
C LEU A 261 18.64 0.19 -13.97
N GLN A 262 19.75 0.65 -13.38
CA GLN A 262 21.09 0.19 -13.69
C GLN A 262 21.77 -0.33 -12.41
N VAL A 263 22.30 -1.55 -12.47
CA VAL A 263 22.90 -2.21 -11.32
C VAL A 263 24.16 -2.95 -11.76
N LYS A 264 25.22 -2.82 -10.98
CA LYS A 264 26.43 -3.62 -11.13
C LYS A 264 26.66 -4.46 -9.88
N LEU A 265 26.69 -5.78 -10.06
CA LEU A 265 26.87 -6.73 -8.98
C LEU A 265 28.18 -7.51 -9.13
N ARG A 266 28.70 -7.97 -8.00
CA ARG A 266 29.71 -9.01 -7.86
C ARG A 266 29.15 -10.10 -6.92
N PRO A 267 28.19 -10.91 -7.39
CA PRO A 267 27.50 -11.89 -6.53
C PRO A 267 28.36 -13.13 -6.22
N GLY A 268 29.57 -13.23 -6.80
CA GLY A 268 30.38 -14.44 -6.77
C GLY A 268 30.01 -15.37 -7.92
N MET A 269 30.08 -16.67 -7.68
CA MET A 269 29.71 -17.68 -8.69
C MET A 269 28.19 -17.78 -8.80
N CYS A 270 27.64 -17.46 -9.97
CA CYS A 270 26.24 -17.67 -10.31
C CYS A 270 26.12 -18.40 -11.66
N ASN A 271 25.12 -19.25 -11.81
CA ASN A 271 24.84 -19.99 -13.04
C ASN A 271 23.64 -19.43 -13.83
N GLY A 272 23.02 -18.36 -13.35
CA GLY A 272 21.89 -17.71 -13.99
C GLY A 272 21.50 -16.41 -13.27
N VAL A 273 20.69 -15.61 -13.96
CA VAL A 273 20.05 -14.40 -13.43
C VAL A 273 18.55 -14.56 -13.68
N ALA A 274 17.75 -14.37 -12.63
CA ALA A 274 16.30 -14.33 -12.73
C ALA A 274 15.84 -12.88 -12.58
N LEU A 275 14.91 -12.47 -13.43
CA LEU A 275 14.32 -11.14 -13.42
C LEU A 275 12.81 -11.33 -13.34
N LEU A 276 12.22 -10.89 -12.24
CA LEU A 276 10.85 -11.20 -11.88
C LEU A 276 10.07 -9.89 -11.77
N ASN A 277 8.77 -9.95 -12.09
CA ASN A 277 7.83 -8.83 -11.93
C ASN A 277 8.29 -7.50 -12.55
N LEU A 278 8.93 -7.59 -13.72
CA LEU A 278 9.29 -6.44 -14.55
C LEU A 278 8.02 -5.77 -15.09
N VAL A 279 7.98 -4.44 -15.02
CA VAL A 279 6.88 -3.61 -15.54
C VAL A 279 7.48 -2.46 -16.34
N ASP A 280 6.85 -2.11 -17.46
CA ASP A 280 7.26 -1.03 -18.37
C ASP A 280 8.70 -1.13 -18.92
N VAL A 281 9.25 -2.34 -18.99
CA VAL A 281 10.58 -2.60 -19.55
C VAL A 281 10.49 -2.76 -21.08
N ARG A 282 11.11 -1.84 -21.81
CA ARG A 282 11.21 -1.89 -23.28
C ARG A 282 12.48 -2.58 -23.78
N GLU A 283 13.57 -2.41 -23.05
CA GLU A 283 14.89 -2.96 -23.38
C GLU A 283 15.61 -3.38 -22.11
N MET A 284 16.45 -4.40 -22.24
CA MET A 284 17.30 -4.88 -21.16
C MET A 284 18.66 -5.29 -21.71
N THR A 285 19.72 -4.85 -21.04
CA THR A 285 21.10 -5.28 -21.33
C THR A 285 21.69 -5.96 -20.09
N ILE A 286 22.14 -7.20 -20.25
CA ILE A 286 22.86 -7.94 -19.21
C ILE A 286 24.29 -8.19 -19.70
N VAL A 287 25.27 -7.67 -18.95
CA VAL A 287 26.70 -7.88 -19.24
C VAL A 287 27.30 -8.75 -18.15
N CYS A 288 27.56 -10.02 -18.47
CA CYS A 288 28.32 -10.93 -17.61
C CYS A 288 29.79 -10.89 -17.99
N ARG A 289 30.68 -10.70 -17.01
CA ARG A 289 32.14 -10.80 -17.20
C ARG A 289 32.67 -12.07 -16.57
N HIS A 290 33.59 -12.73 -17.26
CA HIS A 290 34.16 -13.97 -16.74
C HIS A 290 35.15 -13.65 -15.60
N PRO A 291 35.25 -14.47 -14.54
CA PRO A 291 36.19 -14.23 -13.45
C PRO A 291 37.66 -14.08 -13.90
N SER A 292 38.04 -14.68 -15.04
CA SER A 292 39.39 -14.52 -15.63
C SER A 292 39.72 -13.10 -16.04
N ASP A 293 38.72 -12.26 -16.29
CA ASP A 293 38.87 -10.90 -16.77
C ASP A 293 39.31 -9.94 -15.64
N PHE A 294 39.35 -10.44 -14.40
CA PHE A 294 39.74 -9.69 -13.19
C PHE A 294 41.10 -10.12 -12.63
N LYS A 295 41.93 -10.86 -13.38
CA LYS A 295 43.31 -11.13 -12.95
C LYS A 295 44.06 -9.81 -12.84
N VAL A 296 44.35 -9.40 -11.61
CA VAL A 296 45.32 -8.34 -11.33
C VAL A 296 46.69 -8.88 -11.76
N PRO A 297 47.52 -8.11 -12.50
CA PRO A 297 48.89 -8.53 -12.84
C PRO A 297 49.73 -8.83 -11.60
#